data_AF-A0A7C9NF09-F1
#
_entry.id   AF-A0A7C9NF09-F1
#
_cell.length_a   1.000
_cell.length_b   1.000
_cell.length_c   1.000
_cell.angle_alpha   90.00
_cell.angle_beta   90.00
_cell.angle_gamma   90.00
#
_symmetry.space_group_name_H-M   'P 1'
#
loop_
_entity.id
_entity.type
_entity.pdbx_description
1 polymer ?
#
loop_
_entity_poly.entity_id
_entity_poly.type
_entity_poly.pdbx_seq_one_letter_code
_entity_poly.pdbx_strand_id
1 'polypeptide(L)'
;MTGSLSDEELHDLHALLRRLSEHDVDQFLLWKTPTTYGRVYITITRGLLPGMSEESYDELPPAGWSGPEEGIKRILADMAREGAEPVHVIRRLRDELGEAFSEFTLTRYFLDVFDVSFVHLRRAAAWKELPYGAQLADDEVNALLNPLVIKRDL
;
A
#
# COMPACT_ATOMS: atom_id res chain seq x y z
N MET A 1 5.64 6.67 -19.69
CA MET A 1 5.04 6.86 -18.36
C MET A 1 6.03 6.31 -17.36
N THR A 2 6.62 7.14 -16.50
CA THR A 2 7.66 6.75 -15.55
C THR A 2 7.22 7.16 -14.16
N GLY A 3 6.98 6.20 -13.28
CA GLY A 3 6.54 6.44 -11.91
C GLY A 3 5.39 5.54 -11.49
N SER A 4 5.01 5.63 -10.22
CA SER A 4 3.77 5.03 -9.69
C SER A 4 2.54 5.68 -10.31
N LEU A 5 1.43 4.94 -10.36
CA LEU A 5 0.13 5.50 -10.77
C LEU A 5 -0.26 6.64 -9.83
N SER A 6 -0.80 7.72 -10.41
CA SER A 6 -1.52 8.74 -9.66
C SER A 6 -2.77 8.13 -8.98
N ASP A 7 -3.36 8.85 -8.04
CA ASP A 7 -4.56 8.39 -7.34
C ASP A 7 -5.76 8.28 -8.30
N GLU A 8 -5.87 9.18 -9.27
CA GLU A 8 -6.89 9.13 -10.33
C GLU A 8 -6.68 7.92 -11.26
N GLU A 9 -5.44 7.68 -11.72
CA GLU A 9 -5.13 6.53 -12.56
C GLU A 9 -5.37 5.20 -11.84
N LEU A 10 -5.10 5.15 -10.53
CA LEU A 10 -5.35 3.98 -9.71
C LEU A 10 -6.85 3.77 -9.47
N HIS A 11 -7.61 4.84 -9.26
CA HIS A 11 -9.06 4.79 -9.17
C HIS A 11 -9.67 4.20 -10.45
N ASP A 12 -9.25 4.69 -11.61
CA ASP A 12 -9.67 4.18 -12.92
C ASP A 12 -9.27 2.72 -13.10
N LEU A 13 -8.04 2.34 -12.70
CA LEU A 13 -7.60 0.95 -12.75
C LEU A 13 -8.48 0.05 -11.88
N HIS A 14 -8.82 0.45 -10.66
CA HIS A 14 -9.71 -0.33 -9.78
C HIS A 14 -11.10 -0.49 -10.39
N ALA A 15 -11.68 0.58 -10.95
CA ALA A 15 -12.97 0.53 -11.61
C ALA A 15 -12.96 -0.43 -12.82
N LEU A 16 -11.89 -0.38 -13.63
CA LEU A 16 -11.71 -1.28 -14.77
C LEU A 16 -11.50 -2.73 -14.33
N LEU A 17 -10.65 -2.97 -13.33
CA LEU A 17 -10.41 -4.31 -12.78
C LEU A 17 -11.67 -4.94 -12.21
N ARG A 18 -12.49 -4.15 -11.51
CA ARG A 18 -13.78 -4.62 -11.00
C ARG A 18 -14.70 -5.05 -12.13
N ARG A 19 -14.90 -4.18 -13.12
CA ARG A 19 -15.76 -4.47 -14.27
C ARG A 19 -15.27 -5.69 -15.07
N LEU A 20 -13.97 -5.79 -15.28
CA LEU A 20 -13.31 -6.94 -15.90
C LEU A 20 -13.55 -8.22 -15.08
N SER A 21 -13.47 -8.13 -13.76
CA SER A 21 -13.69 -9.26 -12.83
C SER A 21 -15.14 -9.71 -12.74
N GLU A 22 -16.08 -8.78 -12.88
CA GLU A 22 -17.51 -9.08 -12.89
C GLU A 22 -17.92 -9.78 -14.20
N HIS A 23 -17.39 -9.36 -15.35
CA HIS A 23 -17.96 -9.74 -16.65
C HIS A 23 -17.06 -10.60 -17.56
N ASP A 24 -15.74 -10.48 -17.44
CA ASP A 24 -14.82 -10.95 -18.49
C ASP A 24 -13.69 -11.86 -17.96
N VAL A 25 -13.57 -12.06 -16.64
CA VAL A 25 -12.47 -12.85 -16.04
C VAL A 25 -12.37 -14.28 -16.58
N ASP A 26 -13.49 -14.87 -16.99
CA ASP A 26 -13.51 -16.25 -17.51
C ASP A 26 -13.06 -16.33 -18.98
N GLN A 27 -12.83 -15.19 -19.66
CA GLN A 27 -12.46 -15.16 -21.07
C GLN A 27 -10.95 -15.23 -21.30
N PHE A 28 -10.13 -14.81 -20.33
CA PHE A 28 -8.67 -14.78 -20.48
C PHE A 28 -7.96 -15.05 -19.17
N LEU A 29 -7.22 -16.15 -19.12
CA LEU A 29 -6.33 -16.48 -18.01
C LEU A 29 -4.88 -16.31 -18.49
N LEU A 30 -4.03 -15.69 -17.66
CA LEU A 30 -2.58 -15.53 -17.84
C LEU A 30 -2.17 -14.50 -18.91
N TRP A 31 -2.10 -13.23 -18.51
CA TRP A 31 -1.53 -12.17 -19.36
C TRP A 31 -0.03 -12.00 -19.11
N LYS A 32 0.65 -11.46 -20.12
CA LYS A 32 2.01 -10.96 -19.99
C LYS A 32 2.17 -9.67 -20.77
N THR A 33 2.88 -8.71 -20.20
CA THR A 33 3.14 -7.42 -20.85
C THR A 33 4.62 -7.03 -20.70
N PRO A 34 5.28 -6.51 -21.75
CA PRO A 34 6.64 -6.00 -21.63
C PRO A 34 6.65 -4.65 -20.89
N THR A 35 7.65 -4.44 -20.05
CA THR A 35 7.96 -3.15 -19.40
C THR A 35 9.43 -2.79 -19.61
N THR A 36 9.83 -1.57 -19.26
CA THR A 36 11.24 -1.14 -19.25
C THR A 36 12.11 -1.95 -18.28
N TYR A 37 11.50 -2.63 -17.30
CA TYR A 37 12.17 -3.44 -16.29
C TYR A 37 12.08 -4.95 -16.57
N GLY A 38 11.54 -5.35 -17.71
CA GLY A 38 11.31 -6.75 -18.07
C GLY A 38 9.83 -7.09 -18.23
N ARG A 39 9.52 -8.38 -18.38
CA ARG A 39 8.13 -8.84 -18.54
C ARG A 39 7.44 -8.93 -17.20
N VAL A 40 6.21 -8.44 -17.14
CA VAL A 40 5.28 -8.66 -16.03
C VAL A 40 4.24 -9.70 -16.45
N TYR A 41 3.92 -10.60 -15.53
CA TYR A 41 2.92 -11.65 -15.72
C TYR A 41 1.75 -11.38 -14.77
N ILE A 42 0.53 -11.44 -15.30
CA ILE A 42 -0.68 -11.04 -14.58
C ILE A 42 -1.65 -12.22 -14.59
N THR A 43 -2.14 -12.59 -13.42
CA THR A 43 -3.14 -13.64 -13.23
C THR A 43 -4.27 -13.08 -12.39
N ILE A 44 -5.50 -13.22 -12.89
CA ILE A 44 -6.74 -12.85 -12.19
C ILE A 44 -7.60 -14.11 -12.16
N THR A 45 -8.09 -14.49 -10.98
CA THR A 45 -8.85 -15.73 -10.77
C THR A 45 -10.03 -15.49 -9.84
N ARG A 46 -11.14 -16.23 -10.03
CA ARG A 46 -12.31 -16.21 -9.14
C ARG A 46 -12.16 -17.06 -7.87
N GLY A 47 -11.03 -17.77 -7.75
CA GLY A 47 -10.74 -18.62 -6.61
C GLY A 47 -9.31 -18.43 -6.14
N LEU A 48 -9.04 -18.90 -4.92
CA LEU A 48 -7.72 -18.91 -4.32
C LEU A 48 -6.76 -19.72 -5.18
N LEU A 49 -5.54 -19.21 -5.34
CA LEU A 49 -4.47 -20.01 -5.95
C LEU A 49 -4.17 -21.23 -5.06
N PRO A 50 -3.75 -22.38 -5.64
CA PRO A 50 -3.43 -23.57 -4.86
C PRO A 50 -2.43 -23.26 -3.74
N GLY A 51 -2.79 -23.62 -2.51
CA GLY A 51 -1.97 -23.40 -1.32
C GLY A 51 -2.07 -22.00 -0.70
N MET A 52 -2.86 -21.10 -1.28
CA MET A 52 -3.19 -19.80 -0.68
C MET A 52 -4.47 -19.89 0.15
N SER A 53 -4.55 -19.06 1.18
CA SER A 53 -5.76 -18.82 1.97
C SER A 53 -6.34 -17.44 1.65
N GLU A 54 -7.57 -17.16 2.08
CA GLU A 54 -8.22 -15.85 1.87
C GLU A 54 -7.44 -14.72 2.54
N GLU A 55 -6.88 -14.99 3.71
CA GLU A 55 -6.01 -14.10 4.48
C GLU A 55 -4.66 -13.80 3.79
N SER A 56 -4.33 -14.51 2.70
CA SER A 56 -3.12 -14.22 1.90
C SER A 56 -3.33 -13.05 0.93
N TYR A 57 -4.54 -12.52 0.82
CA TYR A 57 -4.91 -11.44 -0.09
C TYR A 57 -5.30 -10.18 0.70
N ASP A 58 -4.79 -9.04 0.24
CA ASP A 58 -5.23 -7.74 0.75
C ASP A 58 -6.53 -7.33 0.07
N GLU A 59 -7.47 -6.81 0.87
CA GLU A 59 -8.65 -6.13 0.34
C GLU A 59 -8.22 -4.86 -0.41
N LEU A 60 -8.78 -4.66 -1.60
CA LEU A 60 -8.62 -3.40 -2.29
C LEU A 60 -9.37 -2.29 -1.53
N PRO A 61 -8.89 -1.04 -1.57
CA PRO A 61 -9.63 0.08 -1.00
C PRO A 61 -11.07 0.13 -1.54
N PRO A 62 -12.03 0.65 -0.75
CA PRO A 62 -13.41 0.78 -1.19
C PRO A 62 -13.49 1.60 -2.48
N ALA A 63 -14.47 1.25 -3.32
CA ALA A 63 -14.76 2.00 -4.54
C ALA A 63 -15.02 3.47 -4.19
N GLY A 64 -14.28 4.39 -4.82
CA GLY A 64 -14.33 5.82 -4.50
C GLY A 64 -13.15 6.33 -3.66
N TRP A 65 -12.25 5.47 -3.20
CA TRP A 65 -11.00 5.94 -2.60
C TRP A 65 -10.20 6.74 -3.63
N SER A 66 -9.88 7.99 -3.28
CA SER A 66 -9.25 8.97 -4.17
C SER A 66 -7.80 9.26 -3.78
N GLY A 67 -7.15 8.32 -3.08
CA GLY A 67 -5.79 8.49 -2.61
C GLY A 67 -5.66 8.98 -1.17
N PRO A 68 -4.42 9.25 -0.73
CA PRO A 68 -4.14 9.80 0.58
C PRO A 68 -4.76 11.20 0.79
N GLU A 69 -5.59 11.34 1.82
CA GLU A 69 -6.19 12.63 2.20
C GLU A 69 -5.14 13.62 2.70
N GLU A 70 -5.19 14.86 2.21
CA GLU A 70 -4.26 15.94 2.58
C GLU A 70 -4.23 16.25 4.08
N GLY A 71 -5.37 16.16 4.76
CA GLY A 71 -5.44 16.38 6.21
C GLY A 71 -4.61 15.37 6.99
N ILE A 72 -4.77 14.08 6.65
CA ILE A 72 -4.03 12.98 7.28
C ILE A 72 -2.54 13.09 6.93
N LYS A 73 -2.19 13.39 5.67
CA LYS A 73 -0.79 13.60 5.25
C LYS A 73 -0.08 14.66 6.10
N ARG A 74 -0.73 15.79 6.38
CA ARG A 74 -0.18 16.84 7.26
C ARG A 74 0.01 16.36 8.69
N ILE A 75 -0.96 15.63 9.25
CA ILE A 75 -0.84 15.04 10.59
C ILE A 75 0.40 14.16 10.70
N LEU A 76 0.63 13.27 9.72
CA LEU A 76 1.80 12.40 9.72
C LEU A 76 3.11 13.19 9.59
N ALA A 77 3.13 14.20 8.71
CA ALA A 77 4.30 15.05 8.53
C ALA A 77 4.64 15.83 9.81
N ASP A 78 3.64 16.40 10.49
CA ASP A 78 3.84 17.14 11.74
C ASP A 78 4.39 16.24 12.85
N MET A 79 3.87 15.02 13.00
CA MET A 79 4.43 14.04 13.94
C MET A 79 5.91 13.75 13.66
N ALA A 80 6.29 13.58 12.39
CA ALA A 80 7.69 13.36 12.02
C ALA A 80 8.56 14.60 12.31
N ARG A 81 8.05 15.83 12.10
CA ARG A 81 8.75 17.08 12.49
C ARG A 81 8.99 17.17 14.00
N GLU A 82 8.05 16.67 14.78
CA GLU A 82 8.16 16.59 16.25
C GLU A 82 9.08 15.44 16.73
N GLY A 83 9.63 14.64 15.80
CA GLY A 83 10.55 13.55 16.12
C GLY A 83 9.83 12.26 16.54
N ALA A 84 8.57 12.07 16.15
CA ALA A 84 7.88 10.82 16.42
C ALA A 84 8.56 9.63 15.71
N GLU A 85 8.74 8.54 16.45
CA GLU A 85 9.21 7.27 15.89
C GLU A 85 8.23 6.70 14.84
N PRO A 86 8.72 6.00 13.79
CA PRO A 86 7.89 5.46 12.73
C PRO A 86 6.66 4.69 13.19
N VAL A 87 6.78 3.79 14.17
CA VAL A 87 5.63 3.03 14.69
C VAL A 87 4.53 3.92 15.26
N HIS A 88 4.86 5.06 15.87
CA HIS A 88 3.84 5.99 16.37
C HIS A 88 3.09 6.67 15.22
N VAL A 89 3.80 7.00 14.14
CA VAL A 89 3.18 7.53 12.91
C VAL A 89 2.29 6.48 12.25
N ILE A 90 2.71 5.21 12.18
CA ILE A 90 1.90 4.11 11.64
C ILE A 90 0.63 3.91 12.48
N ARG A 91 0.73 3.91 13.83
CA ARG A 91 -0.43 3.79 14.71
C ARG A 91 -1.41 4.95 14.50
N ARG A 92 -0.90 6.18 14.40
CA ARG A 92 -1.76 7.34 14.12
C ARG A 92 -2.48 7.20 12.79
N LEU A 93 -1.78 6.76 11.74
CA LEU A 93 -2.40 6.50 10.44
C LEU A 93 -3.51 5.44 10.54
N ARG A 94 -3.27 4.37 11.28
CA ARG A 94 -4.30 3.35 11.57
C ARG A 94 -5.52 3.96 12.25
N ASP A 95 -5.32 4.81 13.25
CA ASP A 95 -6.42 5.46 13.97
C ASP A 95 -7.24 6.39 13.06
N GLU A 96 -6.59 7.10 12.12
CA GLU A 96 -7.25 7.98 11.16
C GLU A 96 -8.01 7.21 10.07
N LEU A 97 -7.49 6.06 9.62
CA LEU A 97 -8.11 5.27 8.54
C LEU A 97 -9.13 4.23 9.04
N GLY A 98 -9.05 3.80 10.30
CA GLY A 98 -9.93 2.78 10.85
C GLY A 98 -9.91 1.49 10.02
N GLU A 99 -11.08 1.06 9.56
CA GLU A 99 -11.25 -0.15 8.74
C GLU A 99 -10.56 -0.08 7.37
N ALA A 100 -10.23 1.12 6.88
CA ALA A 100 -9.50 1.30 5.62
C ALA A 100 -7.97 1.13 5.78
N PHE A 101 -7.47 0.89 6.99
CA PHE A 101 -6.04 0.68 7.22
C PHE A 101 -5.60 -0.72 6.76
N SER A 102 -4.64 -0.76 5.85
CA SER A 102 -4.05 -1.99 5.29
C SER A 102 -2.59 -1.77 4.90
N GLU A 103 -1.86 -2.83 4.52
CA GLU A 103 -0.50 -2.69 3.96
C GLU A 103 -0.50 -1.74 2.75
N PHE A 104 -1.54 -1.81 1.92
CA PHE A 104 -1.71 -0.96 0.76
C PHE A 104 -1.83 0.53 1.12
N THR A 105 -2.74 0.88 2.03
CA THR A 105 -2.94 2.29 2.42
C THR A 105 -1.75 2.81 3.22
N LEU A 106 -1.17 2.00 4.11
CA LEU A 106 0.11 2.30 4.76
C LEU A 106 1.18 2.67 3.73
N THR A 107 1.39 1.81 2.74
CA THR A 107 2.41 2.00 1.71
C THR A 107 2.18 3.31 0.95
N ARG A 108 0.95 3.59 0.55
CA ARG A 108 0.60 4.81 -0.20
C ARG A 108 0.85 6.07 0.60
N TYR A 109 0.32 6.16 1.83
CA TYR A 109 0.55 7.33 2.69
C TYR A 109 2.03 7.55 2.98
N PHE A 110 2.78 6.48 3.28
CA PHE A 110 4.21 6.62 3.59
C PHE A 110 5.04 7.04 2.38
N LEU A 111 4.76 6.48 1.20
CA LEU A 111 5.44 6.91 -0.01
C LEU A 111 5.05 8.32 -0.43
N ASP A 112 3.84 8.79 -0.13
CA ASP A 112 3.44 10.16 -0.43
C ASP A 112 4.07 11.17 0.52
N VAL A 113 4.14 10.85 1.82
CA VAL A 113 4.63 11.78 2.85
C VAL A 113 6.14 11.77 3.01
N PHE A 114 6.75 10.58 2.96
CA PHE A 114 8.14 10.39 3.35
C PHE A 114 9.02 9.95 2.19
N ASP A 115 10.27 10.40 2.19
CA ASP A 115 11.33 9.92 1.32
C ASP A 115 11.88 8.60 1.87
N VAL A 116 11.07 7.54 1.78
CA VAL A 116 11.36 6.22 2.31
C VAL A 116 11.59 5.20 1.19
N SER A 117 12.54 4.30 1.40
CA SER A 117 12.78 3.17 0.50
C SER A 117 11.57 2.24 0.48
N PHE A 118 11.01 1.98 -0.71
CA PHE A 118 9.94 1.00 -0.90
C PHE A 118 10.31 -0.39 -0.34
N VAL A 119 11.58 -0.78 -0.46
CA VAL A 119 12.06 -2.07 0.07
C VAL A 119 12.00 -2.09 1.60
N HIS A 120 12.36 -0.99 2.27
CA HIS A 120 12.27 -0.90 3.73
C HIS A 120 10.83 -0.86 4.20
N LEU A 121 9.97 -0.12 3.49
CA LEU A 121 8.54 -0.04 3.78
C LEU A 121 7.84 -1.40 3.63
N ARG A 122 8.12 -2.14 2.57
CA ARG A 122 7.64 -3.53 2.39
C ARG A 122 8.15 -4.41 3.54
N ARG A 123 9.43 -4.31 3.93
CA ARG A 123 9.94 -5.13 5.05
C ARG A 123 9.24 -4.77 6.36
N ALA A 124 9.00 -3.49 6.61
CA ALA A 124 8.25 -3.00 7.76
C ALA A 124 6.79 -3.51 7.78
N ALA A 125 6.20 -3.89 6.64
CA ALA A 125 4.87 -4.50 6.61
C ALA A 125 4.79 -5.86 7.34
N ALA A 126 5.93 -6.49 7.65
CA ALA A 126 5.99 -7.68 8.51
C ALA A 126 5.82 -7.37 10.02
N TRP A 127 5.50 -6.12 10.39
CA TRP A 127 5.26 -5.67 11.75
C TRP A 127 4.08 -6.36 12.40
N LYS A 128 4.28 -6.90 13.61
CA LYS A 128 3.28 -7.67 14.37
C LYS A 128 1.91 -6.99 14.58
N GLU A 129 1.80 -5.67 14.43
CA GLU A 129 0.54 -4.93 14.58
C GLU A 129 -0.24 -4.74 13.28
N LEU A 130 0.31 -5.17 12.15
CA LEU A 130 -0.43 -5.24 10.89
C LEU A 130 -1.23 -6.54 10.83
N PRO A 131 -2.40 -6.56 10.15
CA PRO A 131 -3.27 -7.73 10.07
C PRO A 131 -2.57 -9.04 9.69
N TYR A 132 -1.52 -8.95 8.87
CA TYR A 132 -0.72 -10.09 8.39
C TYR A 132 0.75 -10.04 8.82
N GLY A 133 1.14 -9.05 9.62
CA GLY A 133 2.50 -8.98 10.12
C GLY A 133 2.68 -9.90 11.32
N ALA A 134 3.79 -10.63 11.34
CA ALA A 134 3.99 -11.70 12.33
C ALA A 134 5.43 -11.78 12.85
N GLN A 135 6.32 -10.88 12.43
CA GLN A 135 7.76 -11.13 12.58
C GLN A 135 8.51 -9.98 13.22
N LEU A 136 8.14 -8.72 12.94
CA LEU A 136 8.92 -7.58 13.43
C LEU A 136 8.31 -6.96 14.68
N ALA A 137 9.18 -6.63 15.64
CA ALA A 137 8.90 -5.79 16.78
C ALA A 137 9.02 -4.29 16.42
N ASP A 138 8.59 -3.43 17.33
CA ASP A 138 8.52 -1.98 17.10
C ASP A 138 9.89 -1.35 16.81
N ASP A 139 10.91 -1.78 17.55
CA ASP A 139 12.30 -1.33 17.41
C ASP A 139 12.88 -1.70 16.04
N GLU A 140 12.56 -2.89 15.54
CA GLU A 140 12.97 -3.34 14.21
C GLU A 140 12.29 -2.52 13.10
N VAL A 141 11.00 -2.20 13.25
CA VAL A 141 10.28 -1.34 12.31
C VAL A 141 10.83 0.08 12.34
N ASN A 142 11.06 0.62 13.53
CA ASN A 142 11.68 1.93 13.68
C ASN A 142 13.06 1.95 13.01
N ALA A 143 13.91 0.94 13.23
CA ALA A 143 15.22 0.86 12.60
C ALA A 143 15.16 0.80 11.06
N LEU A 144 14.12 0.22 10.48
CA LEU A 144 13.93 0.16 9.02
C LEU A 144 13.51 1.51 8.40
N LEU A 145 12.72 2.30 9.13
CA LEU A 145 12.05 3.48 8.61
C LEU A 145 12.63 4.81 9.12
N ASN A 146 13.45 4.79 10.18
CA ASN A 146 14.07 5.97 10.76
C ASN A 146 15.33 6.37 9.95
N PRO A 147 15.55 7.67 9.63
CA PRO A 147 14.67 8.80 9.87
C PRO A 147 13.49 8.92 8.90
N LEU A 148 12.35 9.37 9.43
CA LEU A 148 11.22 9.83 8.62
C LEU A 148 11.54 11.20 8.01
N VAL A 149 12.17 11.19 6.85
CA VAL A 149 12.45 12.40 6.08
C VAL A 149 11.20 12.76 5.28
N ILE A 150 10.63 13.94 5.52
CA ILE A 150 9.45 14.43 4.80
C ILE A 150 9.86 14.84 3.38
N LYS A 151 9.06 14.47 2.38
CA LYS A 151 9.29 14.93 0.99
C LYS A 151 9.20 16.45 0.91
N ARG A 152 9.98 17.04 0.00
CA ARG A 152 10.10 18.51 -0.13
C ARG A 152 8.81 19.22 -0.55
N ASP A 153 7.84 18.48 -1.07
CA ASP A 153 6.64 19.02 -1.71
C ASP A 153 5.36 18.88 -0.86
N LEU A 154 5.51 18.60 0.46
CA LEU A 154 4.42 18.60 1.45
C LEU A 154 4.25 19.91 2.23
#